data_AF-A0A101XAH9-F1
#
_entry.id   AF-A0A101XAH9-F1
#
_cell.length_a   1.000
_cell.length_b   1.000
_cell.length_c   1.000
_cell.angle_alpha   90.00
_cell.angle_beta   90.00
_cell.angle_gamma   90.00
#
_symmetry.space_group_name_H-M   'P 1'
#
loop_
_entity.id
_entity.type
_entity.pdbx_description
1 polymer ?
#
loop_
_entity_poly.entity_id
_entity_poly.type
_entity_poly.pdbx_seq_one_letter_code
_entity_poly.pdbx_strand_id
1 'polypeptide(L)'
;MQMLWEWANEAPEDKIYDKYGVGPGDIRVYADLFEWLGTAASRLAAAVELPERARGVLRATYRVVYGVKEELLELVLNLRGVGRVRARALFQAGYRTLADVARARPSDIARLPGFGERLAASVVEQARAASGLKQAEGL
;
A
#
# COMPACT_ATOMS: atom_id res chain seq x y z
N MET A 1 -7.29 -2.93 -18.93
CA MET A 1 -6.07 -2.32 -18.36
C MET A 1 -6.33 -0.94 -17.73
N GLN A 2 -7.13 -0.08 -18.36
CA GLN A 2 -7.48 1.25 -17.82
C GLN A 2 -8.13 1.20 -16.43
N MET A 3 -8.98 0.21 -16.17
CA MET A 3 -9.58 -0.04 -14.86
C MET A 3 -8.54 -0.17 -13.73
N LEU A 4 -7.55 -1.05 -13.89
CA LEU A 4 -6.51 -1.27 -12.88
C LEU A 4 -5.60 -0.06 -12.71
N TRP A 5 -5.40 0.72 -13.77
CA TRP A 5 -4.71 1.99 -13.67
C TRP A 5 -5.51 3.01 -12.86
N GLU A 6 -6.82 3.13 -13.05
CA GLU A 6 -7.68 4.00 -12.22
C GLU A 6 -7.72 3.54 -10.77
N TRP A 7 -7.83 2.23 -10.54
CA TRP A 7 -7.71 1.60 -9.22
C TRP A 7 -6.38 1.95 -8.53
N ALA A 8 -5.25 1.78 -9.22
CA ALA A 8 -3.91 2.14 -8.74
C ALA A 8 -3.66 3.66 -8.65
N ASN A 9 -4.63 4.48 -9.05
CA ASN A 9 -4.67 5.93 -8.84
C ASN A 9 -5.78 6.35 -7.86
N GLU A 10 -6.31 5.39 -7.10
CA GLU A 10 -7.27 5.59 -6.01
C GLU A 10 -8.61 6.16 -6.47
N ALA A 11 -9.04 5.79 -7.69
CA ALA A 11 -10.43 6.03 -8.07
C ALA A 11 -11.39 5.30 -7.09
N PRO A 12 -12.52 5.92 -6.73
CA PRO A 12 -13.52 5.29 -5.87
C PRO A 12 -14.02 3.96 -6.44
N GLU A 13 -14.27 3.00 -5.55
CA GLU A 13 -14.74 1.65 -5.91
C GLU A 13 -16.04 1.69 -6.70
N ASP A 14 -17.05 2.41 -6.20
CA ASP A 14 -18.35 2.53 -6.87
C ASP A 14 -18.21 3.06 -8.30
N LYS A 15 -17.31 4.03 -8.52
CA LYS A 15 -17.03 4.57 -9.86
C LYS A 15 -16.42 3.51 -10.78
N ILE A 16 -15.54 2.66 -10.25
CA ILE A 16 -14.92 1.57 -11.01
C ILE A 16 -15.98 0.51 -11.34
N TYR A 17 -16.84 0.16 -10.37
CA TYR A 17 -17.91 -0.82 -10.55
C TYR A 17 -18.86 -0.40 -11.66
N ASP A 18 -19.36 0.84 -11.58
CA ASP A 18 -20.30 1.38 -12.57
C ASP A 18 -19.67 1.51 -13.95
N LYS A 19 -18.44 2.03 -14.03
CA LYS A 19 -17.78 2.32 -15.31
C LYS A 19 -17.39 1.05 -16.08
N TYR A 20 -16.99 0.00 -15.38
CA TYR A 20 -16.42 -1.19 -15.99
C TYR A 20 -17.32 -2.42 -15.88
N GLY A 21 -18.49 -2.32 -15.23
CA GLY A 21 -19.43 -3.43 -15.05
C GLY A 21 -18.84 -4.56 -14.21
N VAL A 22 -18.02 -4.21 -13.20
CA VAL A 22 -17.33 -5.16 -12.32
C VAL A 22 -17.85 -5.05 -10.89
N GLY A 23 -17.77 -6.14 -10.14
CA GLY A 23 -18.12 -6.18 -8.73
C GLY A 23 -16.90 -6.12 -7.79
N PRO A 24 -17.14 -6.06 -6.48
CA PRO A 24 -16.06 -6.05 -5.47
C PRO A 24 -15.10 -7.24 -5.56
N GLY A 25 -15.60 -8.42 -5.94
CA GLY A 25 -14.78 -9.62 -6.08
C GLY A 25 -13.81 -9.58 -7.26
N ASP A 26 -14.20 -8.94 -8.37
CA ASP A 26 -13.41 -8.94 -9.60
C ASP A 26 -12.09 -8.21 -9.42
N ILE A 27 -12.11 -7.05 -8.74
CA ILE A 27 -10.88 -6.29 -8.45
C ILE A 27 -9.89 -7.15 -7.67
N ARG A 28 -10.36 -7.95 -6.71
CA ARG A 28 -9.49 -8.83 -5.94
C ARG A 28 -8.86 -9.91 -6.82
N VAL A 29 -9.65 -10.56 -7.67
CA VAL A 29 -9.16 -11.56 -8.61
C VAL A 29 -8.09 -10.97 -9.54
N TYR A 30 -8.33 -9.76 -10.08
CA TYR A 30 -7.35 -9.11 -10.94
C TYR A 30 -6.09 -8.68 -10.18
N ALA A 31 -6.21 -8.21 -8.94
CA ALA A 31 -5.09 -7.85 -8.09
C ALA A 31 -4.21 -9.07 -7.79
N ASP A 32 -4.80 -10.21 -7.45
CA ASP A 32 -4.08 -11.47 -7.19
C ASP A 32 -3.34 -11.96 -8.44
N LEU A 33 -3.98 -11.88 -9.62
CA LEU A 33 -3.34 -12.19 -10.90
C LEU A 33 -2.16 -11.26 -11.19
N PHE A 34 -2.33 -9.96 -10.93
CA PHE A 34 -1.27 -8.96 -11.11
C PHE A 34 -0.10 -9.18 -10.17
N GLU A 35 -0.34 -9.59 -8.93
CA GLU A 35 0.71 -9.91 -7.97
C GLU A 35 1.60 -11.05 -8.47
N TRP A 36 0.97 -12.14 -8.93
CA TRP A 36 1.69 -13.28 -9.47
C TRP A 36 2.50 -12.92 -10.71
N LEU A 37 1.87 -12.29 -11.72
CA LEU A 37 2.54 -11.89 -12.96
C LEU A 37 3.65 -10.86 -12.73
N GLY A 38 3.37 -9.85 -11.91
CA GLY A 38 4.30 -8.76 -11.61
C GLY A 38 5.52 -9.23 -10.86
N THR A 39 5.34 -10.12 -9.89
CA THR A 39 6.47 -10.73 -9.15
C THR A 39 7.30 -11.63 -10.06
N ALA A 40 6.67 -12.44 -10.92
CA ALA A 40 7.38 -13.26 -11.90
C ALA A 40 8.19 -12.39 -12.90
N ALA A 41 7.57 -11.34 -13.44
CA ALA A 41 8.23 -10.40 -14.35
C ALA A 41 9.39 -9.65 -13.68
N SER A 42 9.24 -9.27 -12.41
CA SER A 42 10.33 -8.66 -11.63
C SER A 42 11.51 -9.61 -11.45
N ARG A 43 11.26 -10.87 -11.10
CA ARG A 43 12.30 -11.90 -10.96
C ARG A 43 13.02 -12.15 -12.28
N LEU A 44 12.30 -12.21 -13.39
CA LEU A 44 12.88 -12.33 -14.72
C LEU A 44 13.75 -11.13 -15.06
N ALA A 45 13.26 -9.91 -14.83
CA ALA A 45 14.04 -8.69 -15.06
C ALA A 45 15.33 -8.65 -14.23
N ALA A 46 15.29 -9.10 -12.96
CA ALA A 46 16.48 -9.23 -12.13
C ALA A 46 17.45 -10.29 -12.67
N ALA A 47 16.95 -11.42 -13.16
CA ALA A 47 17.76 -12.51 -13.70
C ALA A 47 18.50 -12.14 -15.00
N VAL A 48 17.97 -11.17 -15.77
CA VAL A 48 18.63 -10.61 -16.96
C VAL A 48 19.40 -9.33 -16.67
N GLU A 49 19.80 -9.14 -15.40
CA GLU A 49 20.63 -8.01 -14.94
C GLU A 49 19.99 -6.61 -15.15
N LEU A 50 18.66 -6.51 -15.02
CA LEU A 50 17.89 -5.25 -15.10
C LEU A 50 17.24 -4.88 -13.75
N PRO A 51 18.02 -4.63 -12.68
CA PRO A 51 17.50 -4.44 -11.33
C PRO A 51 16.57 -3.24 -11.17
N GLU A 52 16.82 -2.12 -11.86
CA GLU A 52 15.93 -0.95 -11.79
C GLU A 52 14.56 -1.23 -12.43
N ARG A 53 14.54 -2.01 -13.52
CA ARG A 53 13.28 -2.45 -14.13
C ARG A 53 12.56 -3.43 -13.21
N ALA A 54 13.28 -4.36 -12.57
CA ALA A 54 12.71 -5.27 -11.59
C ALA A 54 12.02 -4.52 -10.44
N ARG A 55 12.66 -3.48 -9.89
CA ARG A 55 12.07 -2.61 -8.87
C ARG A 55 10.87 -1.83 -9.40
N GLY A 56 10.97 -1.25 -10.60
CA GLY A 56 9.87 -0.52 -11.24
C GLY A 56 8.62 -1.38 -11.43
N VAL A 57 8.80 -2.63 -11.88
CA VAL A 57 7.72 -3.62 -12.02
C VAL A 57 7.09 -3.92 -10.67
N LEU A 58 7.88 -4.15 -9.61
CA LEU A 58 7.32 -4.40 -8.27
C LEU A 58 6.52 -3.20 -7.75
N ARG A 59 7.03 -1.97 -7.93
CA ARG A 59 6.29 -0.76 -7.52
C ARG A 59 4.94 -0.67 -8.24
N ALA A 60 4.93 -0.84 -9.55
CA ALA A 60 3.68 -0.86 -10.33
C ALA A 60 2.73 -1.99 -9.90
N THR A 61 3.29 -3.17 -9.62
CA THR A 61 2.54 -4.34 -9.15
C THR A 61 1.84 -4.03 -7.84
N TYR A 62 2.56 -3.57 -6.82
CA TYR A 62 1.98 -3.31 -5.52
C TYR A 62 0.99 -2.14 -5.53
N ARG A 63 1.17 -1.15 -6.40
CA ARG A 63 0.14 -0.12 -6.60
C ARG A 63 -1.19 -0.71 -7.05
N VAL A 64 -1.16 -1.71 -7.94
CA VAL A 64 -2.37 -2.44 -8.35
C VAL A 64 -2.87 -3.35 -7.23
N VAL A 65 -2.01 -4.10 -6.56
CA VAL A 65 -2.42 -5.03 -5.49
C VAL A 65 -3.17 -4.32 -4.36
N TYR A 66 -2.66 -3.16 -3.93
CA TYR A 66 -3.25 -2.40 -2.83
C TYR A 66 -4.21 -1.29 -3.29
N GLY A 67 -4.26 -1.01 -4.60
CA GLY A 67 -5.09 0.06 -5.17
C GLY A 67 -4.65 1.46 -4.77
N VAL A 68 -3.36 1.68 -4.62
CA VAL A 68 -2.82 2.94 -4.11
C VAL A 68 -1.86 3.59 -5.08
N LYS A 69 -1.72 4.91 -4.98
CA LYS A 69 -0.59 5.62 -5.58
C LYS A 69 0.72 5.25 -4.86
N GLU A 70 1.83 5.53 -5.53
CA GLU A 70 3.16 5.13 -5.10
C GLU A 70 3.52 5.66 -3.70
N GLU A 71 3.08 6.87 -3.36
CA GLU A 71 3.40 7.50 -2.07
C GLU A 71 2.80 6.77 -0.85
N LEU A 72 1.83 5.87 -1.04
CA LEU A 72 1.23 5.11 0.05
C LEU A 72 1.83 3.71 0.21
N LEU A 73 2.69 3.26 -0.71
CA LEU A 73 3.24 1.91 -0.71
C LEU A 73 3.94 1.57 0.61
N GLU A 74 4.72 2.52 1.17
CA GLU A 74 5.40 2.28 2.43
C GLU A 74 4.42 1.95 3.57
N LEU A 75 3.27 2.65 3.63
CA LEU A 75 2.29 2.43 4.69
C LEU A 75 1.54 1.10 4.50
N VAL A 76 1.04 0.82 3.30
CA VAL A 76 0.22 -0.38 3.05
C VAL A 76 1.01 -1.68 3.10
N LEU A 77 2.30 -1.65 2.74
CA LEU A 77 3.15 -2.83 2.76
C LEU A 77 3.59 -3.22 4.18
N ASN A 78 3.67 -2.25 5.09
CA ASN A 78 4.30 -2.45 6.41
C ASN A 78 3.33 -2.37 7.58
N LEU A 79 2.10 -1.87 7.39
CA LEU A 79 1.12 -1.68 8.47
C LEU A 79 -0.10 -2.57 8.23
N ARG A 80 -0.20 -3.66 9.01
CA ARG A 80 -1.37 -4.56 8.94
C ARG A 80 -2.63 -3.81 9.38
N GLY A 81 -3.71 -4.05 8.65
CA GLY A 81 -4.99 -3.36 8.85
C GLY A 81 -5.06 -1.97 8.19
N VAL A 82 -4.00 -1.52 7.50
CA VAL A 82 -3.98 -0.26 6.75
C VAL A 82 -4.12 -0.56 5.24
N GLY A 83 -5.35 -0.54 4.74
CA GLY A 83 -5.63 -0.57 3.30
C GLY A 83 -5.66 0.83 2.68
N ARG A 84 -6.06 0.94 1.41
CA ARG A 84 -6.09 2.21 0.64
C ARG A 84 -6.70 3.38 1.40
N VAL A 85 -7.91 3.22 1.94
CA VAL A 85 -8.65 4.30 2.61
C VAL A 85 -7.89 4.81 3.84
N ARG A 86 -7.40 3.90 4.68
CA ARG A 86 -6.65 4.25 5.90
C ARG A 86 -5.27 4.82 5.59
N ALA A 87 -4.57 4.28 4.60
CA ALA A 87 -3.29 4.81 4.16
C ALA A 87 -3.44 6.25 3.64
N ARG A 88 -4.49 6.52 2.87
CA ARG A 88 -4.80 7.88 2.39
C ARG A 88 -5.15 8.82 3.53
N ALA A 89 -5.92 8.37 4.52
CA ALA A 89 -6.24 9.17 5.71
C ALA A 89 -4.98 9.53 6.52
N LEU A 90 -4.08 8.56 6.74
CA LEU A 90 -2.78 8.81 7.39
C LEU A 90 -1.96 9.85 6.61
N PHE A 91 -1.83 9.66 5.30
CA PHE A 91 -1.03 10.53 4.44
C PHE A 91 -1.56 11.98 4.43
N GLN A 92 -2.88 12.15 4.35
CA GLN A 92 -3.53 13.46 4.41
C GLN A 92 -3.39 14.14 5.77
N ALA A 93 -3.33 13.36 6.86
CA ALA A 93 -3.07 13.85 8.21
C ALA A 93 -1.57 14.16 8.47
N GLY A 94 -0.70 13.95 7.47
CA GLY A 94 0.73 14.25 7.56
C GLY A 94 1.61 13.06 7.96
N TYR A 95 1.03 11.89 8.23
CA TYR A 95 1.78 10.66 8.50
C TYR A 95 2.11 9.95 7.18
N ARG A 96 3.20 10.36 6.53
CA ARG A 96 3.55 9.92 5.17
C ARG A 96 4.50 8.73 5.16
N THR A 97 5.26 8.56 6.23
CA THR A 97 6.27 7.51 6.36
C THR A 97 6.04 6.69 7.63
N LEU A 98 6.71 5.53 7.73
CA LEU A 98 6.69 4.75 8.97
C LEU A 98 7.28 5.52 10.15
N ALA A 99 8.28 6.38 9.90
CA ALA A 99 8.88 7.21 10.94
C ALA A 99 7.87 8.22 11.50
N ASP A 100 7.02 8.81 10.66
CA ASP A 100 5.97 9.73 11.11
C ASP A 100 4.94 9.00 11.97
N VAL A 101 4.51 7.81 11.54
CA VAL A 101 3.57 6.97 12.29
C VAL A 101 4.18 6.51 13.63
N ALA A 102 5.46 6.13 13.65
CA ALA A 102 6.15 5.68 14.86
C ALA A 102 6.24 6.78 15.94
N ARG A 103 6.36 8.05 15.52
CA ARG A 103 6.41 9.23 16.39
C ARG A 103 5.04 9.73 16.82
N ALA A 104 3.97 9.30 16.15
CA ALA A 104 2.61 9.72 16.48
C ALA A 104 2.15 9.18 17.85
N ARG A 105 1.22 9.89 18.48
CA ARG A 105 0.47 9.35 19.60
C ARG A 105 -0.68 8.50 19.06
N PRO A 106 -0.93 7.29 19.59
CA PRO A 106 -2.04 6.45 19.14
C PRO A 106 -3.40 7.15 19.16
N SER A 107 -3.63 8.05 20.14
CA SER A 107 -4.86 8.82 20.25
C SER A 107 -5.08 9.81 19.10
N ASP A 108 -4.01 10.33 18.48
CA ASP A 108 -4.13 11.22 17.33
C ASP A 108 -4.56 10.42 16.09
N ILE A 109 -3.96 9.24 15.87
CA ILE A 109 -4.34 8.33 14.77
C ILE A 109 -5.75 7.75 14.99
N ALA A 110 -6.15 7.46 16.22
CA ALA A 110 -7.49 6.93 16.53
C ALA A 110 -8.63 7.87 16.13
N ARG A 111 -8.36 9.17 15.95
CA ARG A 111 -9.34 10.17 15.48
C ARG A 111 -9.49 10.20 13.95
N LEU A 112 -8.62 9.51 13.21
CA LEU A 112 -8.66 9.51 11.76
C LEU A 112 -9.77 8.58 11.23
N PRO A 113 -10.35 8.88 10.05
CA PRO A 113 -11.37 8.04 9.44
C PRO A 113 -10.93 6.58 9.29
N GLY A 114 -11.78 5.66 9.75
CA GLY A 114 -11.55 4.23 9.67
C GLY A 114 -10.61 3.66 10.75
N PHE A 115 -10.06 4.49 11.63
CA PHE A 115 -9.28 4.04 12.79
C PHE A 115 -10.14 3.98 14.05
N GLY A 116 -9.79 3.04 14.93
CA GLY A 116 -10.24 2.99 16.31
C GLY A 116 -9.04 2.79 17.23
N GLU A 117 -9.22 2.96 18.54
CA GLU A 117 -8.12 2.98 19.52
C GLU A 117 -7.19 1.77 19.40
N ARG A 118 -7.77 0.56 19.31
CA ARG A 118 -7.00 -0.68 19.19
C ARG A 118 -6.15 -0.73 17.91
N LEU A 119 -6.73 -0.37 16.77
CA LEU A 119 -6.02 -0.38 15.49
C LEU A 119 -4.93 0.70 15.47
N ALA A 120 -5.24 1.89 15.99
CA ALA A 120 -4.28 2.99 16.06
C ALA A 120 -3.07 2.63 16.92
N ALA A 121 -3.29 2.04 18.11
CA ALA A 121 -2.20 1.55 18.96
C ALA A 121 -1.35 0.50 18.25
N SER A 122 -1.98 -0.50 17.62
CA SER A 122 -1.28 -1.56 16.89
C SER A 122 -0.49 -1.02 15.70
N VAL A 123 -1.01 -0.02 14.98
CA VAL A 123 -0.32 0.58 13.82
C VAL A 123 0.92 1.37 14.25
N VAL A 124 0.83 2.14 15.35
CA VAL A 124 2.00 2.85 15.90
C VAL A 124 3.06 1.87 16.40
N GLU A 125 2.66 0.78 17.05
CA GLU A 125 3.57 -0.26 17.51
C GLU A 125 4.30 -0.95 16.34
N GLN A 126 3.55 -1.35 15.30
CA GLN A 126 4.12 -1.92 14.08
C GLN A 126 5.12 -0.96 13.42
N ALA A 127 4.78 0.33 13.33
CA ALA A 127 5.67 1.34 12.77
C ALA A 127 6.97 1.48 13.57
N ARG A 128 6.90 1.49 14.90
CA ARG A 128 8.10 1.54 15.77
C ARG A 128 9.00 0.33 15.57
N ALA A 129 8.42 -0.87 15.51
CA ALA A 129 9.18 -2.10 15.26
C ALA A 129 9.88 -2.05 13.88
N ALA A 130 9.17 -1.63 12.83
CA ALA A 130 9.72 -1.53 11.48
C ALA A 130 10.79 -0.43 11.35
N SER A 131 10.62 0.73 12.00
CA SER A 131 11.60 1.82 12.01
C SER A 131 12.86 1.49 12.82
N GLY A 132 12.78 0.61 13.82
CA GLY A 132 13.94 0.08 14.55
C GLY A 132 14.77 -0.87 13.69
N LEU A 133 14.11 -1.73 12.90
CA LEU A 133 14.79 -2.69 12.00
C LEU A 133 15.55 -1.99 10.87
N LYS A 134 14.96 -0.96 10.23
CA LYS A 134 15.64 -0.18 9.19
C LYS A 134 16.90 0.56 9.68
N GLN A 135 17.00 0.85 10.97
CA GLN A 135 18.20 1.46 11.56
C GLN A 135 19.30 0.43 11.86
N ALA A 136 18.93 -0.85 12.08
CA ALA A 136 19.88 -1.94 12.34
C ALA A 136 20.48 -2.54 11.05
N GLU A 137 19.74 -2.52 9.93
CA GLU A 137 20.21 -2.99 8.61
C GLU A 137 21.08 -1.95 7.86
N GLY A 138 21.24 -0.76 8.42
CA GLY A 138 22.04 0.34 7.84
C GLY A 138 23.48 0.43 8.34
N LEU A 139 24.02 -0.65 8.93
CA LEU A 139 25.41 -0.79 9.41
C LEU A 139 26.15 -1.90 8.65
#